data_AF-A0A3D5V9X7-F1
#
_entry.id   AF-A0A3D5V9X7-F1
#
_cell.length_a   1.000
_cell.length_b   1.000
_cell.length_c   1.000
_cell.angle_alpha   90.00
_cell.angle_beta   90.00
_cell.angle_gamma   90.00
#
_symmetry.space_group_name_H-M   'P 1'
#
loop_
_entity.id
_entity.type
_entity.pdbx_description
1 polymer ?
#
loop_
_entity_poly.entity_id
_entity_poly.type
_entity_poly.pdbx_seq_one_letter_code
_entity_poly.pdbx_strand_id
1 'polypeptide(L)'
;MLKKILLTLLIVTIGAILWADETQTVIMKTNYGDIELELWPEIAPKTVANFVGLANGSKEWKDPQTGEMVKKPFYNGLTFH
;
A
#
# COMPACT_ATOMS: atom_id res chain seq x y z
N MET A 1 -9.74 37.91 -22.17
CA MET A 1 -9.20 36.63 -22.70
C MET A 1 -8.17 36.00 -21.78
N LEU A 2 -7.20 36.78 -21.28
CA LEU A 2 -6.14 36.32 -20.36
C LEU A 2 -6.65 35.64 -19.07
N LYS A 3 -7.65 36.21 -18.39
CA LYS A 3 -8.24 35.62 -17.16
C LYS A 3 -8.90 34.26 -17.37
N LYS A 4 -9.46 34.00 -18.57
CA LYS A 4 -10.07 32.71 -18.90
C LYS A 4 -9.01 31.62 -19.13
N ILE A 5 -7.89 31.99 -19.79
CA ILE A 5 -6.74 31.11 -20.04
C ILE A 5 -6.02 30.75 -18.73
N LEU A 6 -5.82 31.72 -17.84
CA LEU A 6 -5.23 31.45 -16.53
C LEU A 6 -6.11 30.51 -15.69
N LEU A 7 -7.43 30.67 -15.74
CA LEU A 7 -8.35 29.85 -14.97
C LEU A 7 -8.38 28.40 -15.47
N THR A 8 -8.35 28.17 -16.79
CA THR A 8 -8.25 26.81 -17.34
C THR A 8 -6.90 26.16 -17.03
N LEU A 9 -5.78 26.88 -17.11
CA LEU A 9 -4.48 26.35 -16.71
C LEU A 9 -4.45 25.95 -15.24
N LEU A 10 -5.04 26.76 -14.35
CA LEU A 10 -5.14 26.45 -12.93
C LEU A 10 -5.94 25.16 -12.68
N ILE A 11 -7.08 25.00 -13.36
CA ILE A 11 -7.92 23.80 -13.24
C ILE A 11 -7.18 22.55 -13.75
N VAL A 12 -6.45 22.66 -14.86
CA VAL A 12 -5.65 21.55 -15.41
C VAL A 12 -4.51 21.17 -14.46
N THR A 13 -3.82 22.14 -13.86
CA THR A 13 -2.76 21.85 -12.89
C THR A 13 -3.28 21.24 -11.60
N ILE A 14 -4.44 21.72 -11.10
CA ILE A 14 -5.08 21.14 -9.92
C ILE A 14 -5.58 19.73 -10.23
N GLY A 15 -6.17 19.52 -11.41
CA GLY A 15 -6.53 18.18 -11.90
C GLY A 15 -5.31 17.25 -11.96
N ALA A 16 -4.19 17.67 -12.53
CA ALA A 16 -3.01 16.80 -12.57
C ALA A 16 -2.52 16.38 -11.17
N ILE A 17 -2.61 17.26 -10.17
CA ILE A 17 -2.19 16.95 -8.79
C ILE A 17 -3.21 16.04 -8.09
N LEU A 18 -4.51 16.30 -8.26
CA LEU A 18 -5.57 15.51 -7.61
C LEU A 18 -5.74 14.12 -8.23
N TRP A 19 -5.27 13.90 -9.45
CA TRP A 19 -5.41 12.64 -10.20
C TRP A 19 -4.09 11.86 -10.28
N ALA A 20 -3.07 12.29 -9.55
CA ALA A 20 -1.86 11.50 -9.36
C ALA A 20 -2.20 10.26 -8.52
N ASP A 21 -1.79 9.08 -8.99
CA ASP A 21 -2.00 7.82 -8.27
C ASP A 21 -1.14 7.82 -7.00
N GLU A 22 -1.77 7.61 -5.83
CA GLU A 22 -1.07 7.56 -4.55
C GLU A 22 -0.60 6.12 -4.31
N THR A 23 0.67 5.87 -4.61
CA THR A 23 1.30 4.57 -4.39
C THR A 23 1.92 4.49 -3.01
N GLN A 24 1.82 3.33 -2.35
CA GLN A 24 2.47 3.08 -1.06
C GLN A 24 3.71 2.19 -1.25
N THR A 25 4.86 2.61 -0.74
CA THR A 25 6.08 1.77 -0.74
C THR A 25 6.20 0.95 0.54
N VAL A 26 6.59 -0.32 0.41
CA VAL A 26 6.91 -1.22 1.53
C VAL A 26 8.27 -1.89 1.28
N ILE A 27 9.11 -1.95 2.31
CA ILE A 27 10.38 -2.68 2.27
C ILE A 27 10.23 -4.00 3.02
N MET A 28 10.41 -5.11 2.32
CA MET A 28 10.48 -6.44 2.89
C MET A 28 11.93 -6.81 3.16
N LYS A 29 12.28 -6.91 4.44
CA LYS A 29 13.63 -7.28 4.89
C LYS A 29 13.79 -8.80 4.87
N THR A 30 14.68 -9.29 4.02
CA THR A 30 15.00 -10.72 3.94
C THR A 30 16.45 -10.96 4.34
N ASN A 31 16.81 -12.21 4.59
CA ASN A 31 18.21 -12.60 4.86
C ASN A 31 19.12 -12.52 3.62
N TYR A 32 18.57 -12.33 2.42
CA TYR A 32 19.32 -12.16 1.17
C TYR A 32 19.32 -10.71 0.65
N GLY A 33 18.72 -9.78 1.39
CA GLY A 33 18.61 -8.37 1.02
C GLY A 33 17.19 -7.82 1.17
N ASP A 34 17.05 -6.52 0.93
CA ASP A 34 15.77 -5.83 0.99
C ASP A 34 15.05 -5.94 -0.37
N ILE A 35 13.75 -6.20 -0.34
CA ILE A 35 12.87 -6.16 -1.51
C ILE A 35 11.94 -4.97 -1.35
N GLU A 36 12.01 -4.01 -2.26
CA GLU A 36 11.11 -2.86 -2.30
C GLU A 36 9.87 -3.18 -3.13
N LEU A 37 8.69 -2.91 -2.57
CA LEU A 37 7.40 -3.17 -3.19
C LEU A 37 6.65 -1.84 -3.32
N GLU A 38 6.14 -1.56 -4.52
CA GLU A 38 5.20 -0.49 -4.80
C GLU A 38 3.78 -1.07 -4.79
N LEU A 39 2.90 -0.52 -3.94
CA LEU A 39 1.53 -0.96 -3.76
C LEU A 39 0.55 0.05 -4.35
N TRP A 40 -0.49 -0.46 -5.00
CA TRP A 40 -1.44 0.31 -5.81
C TRP A 40 -2.84 0.22 -5.19
N PRO A 41 -3.13 0.99 -4.12
CA PRO A 41 -4.40 0.90 -3.39
C PRO A 41 -5.60 1.32 -4.24
N GLU A 42 -5.43 2.25 -5.20
CA GLU A 42 -6.51 2.67 -6.10
C GLU A 42 -6.94 1.55 -7.07
N ILE A 43 -6.00 0.68 -7.46
CA ILE A 43 -6.26 -0.44 -8.37
C ILE A 43 -6.78 -1.68 -7.63
N ALA A 44 -6.19 -2.00 -6.48
CA ALA A 44 -6.49 -3.21 -5.73
C ALA A 44 -6.69 -2.94 -4.22
N PRO A 45 -7.70 -2.14 -3.83
CA PRO A 45 -7.81 -1.60 -2.47
C PRO A 45 -7.90 -2.69 -1.39
N LYS A 46 -8.68 -3.73 -1.65
CA LYS A 46 -8.86 -4.85 -0.70
C LYS A 46 -7.59 -5.67 -0.53
N THR A 47 -6.83 -5.86 -1.60
CA THR A 47 -5.60 -6.66 -1.60
C THR A 47 -4.50 -5.90 -0.87
N VAL A 48 -4.32 -4.62 -1.18
CA VAL A 48 -3.34 -3.76 -0.51
C VAL A 48 -3.67 -3.63 0.97
N ALA A 49 -4.93 -3.36 1.34
CA ALA A 49 -5.34 -3.28 2.74
C ALA A 49 -5.13 -4.61 3.49
N ASN A 50 -5.39 -5.76 2.85
CA ASN A 50 -5.12 -7.06 3.42
C ASN A 50 -3.62 -7.27 3.67
N PHE A 51 -2.78 -7.03 2.66
CA PHE A 51 -1.33 -7.19 2.75
C PHE A 51 -0.73 -6.29 3.83
N VAL A 52 -1.03 -4.99 3.79
CA VAL A 52 -0.52 -4.00 4.76
C VAL A 52 -1.01 -4.34 6.17
N GLY A 53 -2.29 -4.71 6.32
CA GLY A 53 -2.85 -5.07 7.62
C GLY A 53 -2.22 -6.31 8.24
N LEU A 54 -1.91 -7.32 7.42
CA LEU A 54 -1.16 -8.50 7.87
C LEU A 54 0.30 -8.16 8.17
N ALA A 55 0.95 -7.32 7.36
CA ALA A 55 2.34 -6.92 7.53
C ALA A 55 2.58 -6.12 8.82
N ASN A 56 1.73 -5.15 9.13
CA ASN A 56 1.86 -4.33 10.35
C ASN A 56 1.16 -4.93 11.58
N GLY A 57 0.44 -6.05 11.43
CA GLY A 57 -0.26 -6.73 12.52
C GLY A 57 -1.56 -6.05 12.97
N SER A 58 -2.07 -5.07 12.22
CA SER A 58 -3.38 -4.46 12.51
C SER A 58 -4.56 -5.36 12.14
N LYS A 59 -4.36 -6.30 11.21
CA LYS A 59 -5.34 -7.32 10.83
C LYS A 59 -5.17 -8.60 11.65
N GLU A 60 -6.26 -9.07 12.23
CA GLU A 60 -6.31 -10.37 12.93
C GLU A 60 -6.25 -11.54 11.93
N TRP A 61 -5.55 -12.61 12.29
CA TRP A 61 -5.39 -13.81 11.47
C TRP A 61 -5.35 -15.05 12.36
N LYS A 62 -5.64 -16.22 11.76
CA LYS A 62 -5.63 -17.50 12.46
C LYS A 62 -4.24 -18.12 12.41
N ASP A 63 -3.62 -18.31 13.57
CA ASP A 63 -2.30 -18.94 13.67
C ASP A 63 -2.40 -20.41 13.20
N PRO A 64 -1.64 -20.85 12.18
CA PRO A 64 -1.75 -22.21 11.67
C PRO A 64 -1.19 -23.26 12.63
N GLN A 65 -0.34 -22.86 13.59
CA GLN A 65 0.24 -23.78 14.57
C GLN A 65 -0.71 -24.02 15.73
N THR A 66 -1.36 -22.97 16.24
CA THR A 66 -2.24 -23.06 17.42
C THR A 66 -3.73 -23.10 17.06
N GLY A 67 -4.11 -22.61 15.89
CA GLY A 67 -5.50 -22.45 15.45
C GLY A 67 -6.22 -21.24 16.08
N GLU A 68 -5.53 -20.43 16.88
CA GLU A 68 -6.11 -19.28 17.57
C GLU A 68 -6.11 -18.03 16.68
N MET A 69 -7.04 -17.11 16.94
CA MET A 69 -7.00 -15.79 16.32
C MET A 69 -5.97 -14.92 17.05
N VAL A 70 -5.06 -14.32 16.29
CA VAL A 70 -3.96 -13.51 16.81
C VAL A 70 -3.86 -12.19 16.06
N LYS A 71 -3.36 -11.16 16.74
CA LYS A 71 -3.18 -9.80 16.19
C LYS A 71 -1.72 -9.35 16.33
N LYS A 72 -0.86 -9.91 15.47
CA LYS A 72 0.58 -9.67 15.39
C LYS A 72 1.03 -9.63 13.91
N PRO A 73 2.19 -9.04 13.56
CA PRO A 73 2.71 -9.08 12.18
C PRO A 73 2.80 -10.51 11.64
N PHE A 74 2.18 -10.76 10.48
CA PHE A 74 2.05 -12.08 9.90
C PHE A 74 3.30 -12.54 9.15
N TYR A 75 3.93 -11.66 8.35
CA TYR A 75 4.99 -12.05 7.42
C TYR A 75 6.37 -12.26 8.09
N ASN A 76 6.54 -11.84 9.35
CA ASN A 76 7.83 -11.92 10.04
C ASN A 76 8.22 -13.39 10.28
N GLY A 77 9.36 -13.80 9.71
CA GLY A 77 9.92 -15.15 9.89
C GLY A 77 9.36 -16.20 8.92
N LEU A 78 8.49 -15.82 7.98
CA LEU A 78 8.08 -16.73 6.90
C LEU A 78 9.22 -16.94 5.90
N THR A 79 9.19 -18.09 5.23
CA THR A 79 10.12 -18.42 4.15
C THR A 79 9.49 -18.20 2.78
N PHE A 80 10.34 -17.90 1.80
CA PHE A 80 10.02 -18.12 0.40
C PHE A 80 10.29 -19.60 0.09
N HIS A 81 9.24 -20.36 -0.26
CA HIS A 81 9.28 -21.81 -0.49
C HIS A 81 9.26 -22.16 -1.98
#